data_AF-A0A8S2RYJ2-F1
#
_entry.id   AF-A0A8S2RYJ2-F1
#
_cell.length_a   1.000
_cell.length_b   1.000
_cell.length_c   1.000
_cell.angle_alpha   90.00
_cell.angle_beta   90.00
_cell.angle_gamma   90.00
#
_symmetry.space_group_name_H-M   'P 1'
#
loop_
_entity.id
_entity.type
_entity.pdbx_description
1 polymer ?
#
loop_
_entity_poly.entity_id
_entity_poly.type
_entity_poly.pdbx_seq_one_letter_code
_entity_poly.pdbx_strand_id
1 'polypeptide(L)'
;RLGILKLVQANAVFPKQIVWMDAISGERLTCIDLGAKFVENFDYPYIVVHRADLLYALYQACLASCMVAMETNRTVISVDERPETMMVECAGGMRYDCGMVVAAD
;
A
#
# COMPACT_ATOMS: atom_id res chain seq x y z
N ARG A 1 -1.94 1.28 13.63
CA ARG A 1 -1.92 0.01 12.85
C ARG A 1 -3.25 -0.08 12.10
N LEU A 2 -3.28 -0.57 10.85
CA LEU A 2 -4.47 -0.53 9.96
C LEU A 2 -5.45 -1.71 10.10
N GLY A 3 -5.09 -2.78 10.82
CA GLY A 3 -5.99 -3.92 11.06
C GLY A 3 -6.16 -4.91 9.89
N ILE A 4 -5.57 -4.65 8.72
CA ILE A 4 -5.77 -5.49 7.51
C ILE A 4 -4.84 -6.70 7.39
N LEU A 5 -3.86 -6.86 8.28
CA LEU A 5 -2.78 -7.85 8.09
C LEU A 5 -3.31 -9.27 7.93
N LYS A 6 -4.33 -9.67 8.69
CA LYS A 6 -4.94 -11.00 8.57
C LYS A 6 -5.52 -11.24 7.18
N LEU A 7 -6.15 -10.22 6.58
CA LEU A 7 -6.72 -10.31 5.24
C LEU A 7 -5.61 -10.44 4.18
N VAL A 8 -4.52 -9.69 4.33
CA VAL A 8 -3.36 -9.79 3.45
C VAL A 8 -2.68 -11.17 3.56
N GLN A 9 -2.55 -11.69 4.78
CA GLN A 9 -1.90 -12.97 5.04
C GLN A 9 -2.64 -14.17 4.45
N ALA A 10 -3.95 -14.07 4.20
CA ALA A 10 -4.75 -15.16 3.64
C ALA A 10 -4.26 -15.61 2.25
N ASN A 11 -3.72 -14.68 1.46
CA ASN A 11 -3.21 -14.93 0.11
C ASN A 11 -1.69 -14.71 -0.01
N ALA A 12 -0.99 -14.58 1.12
CA ALA A 12 0.44 -14.33 1.13
C ALA A 12 1.25 -15.63 1.13
N VAL A 13 2.44 -15.56 0.52
CA VAL A 13 3.49 -16.56 0.68
C VAL A 13 4.47 -16.04 1.73
N PHE A 14 5.03 -16.96 2.51
CA PHE A 14 5.97 -16.70 3.60
C PHE A 14 7.32 -17.32 3.24
N PRO A 15 8.20 -16.59 2.52
CA PRO A 15 9.50 -17.12 2.13
C PRO A 15 10.35 -17.42 3.36
N LYS A 16 11.13 -18.50 3.29
CA LYS A 16 12.09 -18.84 4.36
C LYS A 16 13.34 -17.98 4.28
N GLN A 17 13.76 -17.61 3.07
CA GLN A 17 15.00 -16.87 2.81
C GLN A 17 14.84 -15.97 1.58
N ILE A 18 15.58 -14.87 1.57
CA ILE A 18 15.91 -14.14 0.33
C ILE A 18 17.29 -14.63 -0.09
N VAL A 19 17.43 -15.14 -1.30
CA VAL A 19 18.68 -15.75 -1.80
C VAL A 19 19.20 -14.95 -2.99
N TRP A 20 20.46 -14.56 -2.93
CA TRP A 20 21.16 -13.97 -4.06
C TRP A 20 21.94 -15.04 -4.79
N MET A 21 21.74 -15.11 -6.10
CA MET A 21 22.38 -16.06 -7.01
C MET A 21 23.16 -15.28 -8.06
N ASP A 22 24.31 -15.81 -8.47
CA ASP A 22 24.98 -15.36 -9.68
C ASP A 22 24.11 -15.69 -10.90
N ALA A 23 23.86 -14.70 -11.76
CA ALA A 23 22.93 -14.86 -12.88
C ALA A 23 23.52 -15.64 -14.06
N ILE A 24 24.85 -15.83 -14.11
CA ILE A 24 25.55 -16.55 -15.17
C ILE A 24 25.78 -18.00 -14.77
N SER A 25 26.39 -18.24 -13.60
CA SER A 25 26.72 -19.58 -13.11
C SER A 25 25.56 -20.26 -12.38
N GLY A 26 24.60 -19.50 -11.87
CA GLY A 26 23.54 -20.01 -11.01
C GLY A 26 24.02 -20.39 -9.60
N GLU A 27 25.25 -19.99 -9.21
CA GLU A 27 25.77 -20.25 -7.88
C GLU A 27 25.17 -19.33 -6.83
N ARG A 28 24.96 -19.84 -5.61
CA ARG A 28 24.46 -19.04 -4.50
C ARG A 28 25.59 -18.16 -3.95
N LEU A 29 25.33 -16.86 -3.89
CA LEU A 29 26.26 -15.88 -3.32
C LEU A 29 26.03 -15.69 -1.82
N THR A 30 24.78 -15.46 -1.42
CA THR A 30 24.42 -15.22 -0.01
C THR A 30 22.90 -15.37 0.21
N CYS A 31 22.46 -15.27 1.47
CA CYS A 31 21.05 -15.17 1.81
C CYS A 31 20.78 -14.30 3.04
N ILE A 32 19.52 -13.90 3.19
CA ILE A 32 18.95 -13.47 4.47
C ILE A 32 17.99 -14.56 4.94
N ASP A 33 18.14 -14.98 6.20
CA ASP A 33 17.19 -15.90 6.85
C ASP A 33 15.98 -15.13 7.39
N LEU A 34 14.78 -15.53 6.99
CA LEU A 34 13.51 -14.89 7.35
C LEU A 34 12.74 -15.69 8.42
N GLY A 35 13.44 -16.55 9.15
CA GLY A 35 12.89 -17.40 10.21
C GLY A 35 12.61 -16.67 11.52
N ALA A 36 12.58 -17.42 12.63
CA ALA A 36 12.18 -16.91 13.95
C ALA A 36 12.97 -15.67 14.40
N LYS A 37 14.31 -15.69 14.23
CA LYS A 37 15.17 -14.54 14.60
C LYS A 37 14.83 -13.26 13.84
N PHE A 38 14.38 -13.37 12.60
CA PHE A 38 13.93 -12.20 11.83
C PHE A 38 12.67 -11.62 12.47
N VAL A 39 11.68 -12.47 12.79
CA VAL A 39 10.43 -12.04 13.42
C VAL A 39 10.67 -11.47 14.82
N GLU A 40 11.58 -12.06 15.61
CA GLU A 40 11.99 -11.53 16.92
C GLU A 40 12.57 -10.11 16.82
N ASN A 41 13.31 -9.82 15.74
CA ASN A 41 13.94 -8.51 15.53
C ASN A 41 13.01 -7.47 14.89
N PHE A 42 12.04 -7.89 14.08
CA PHE A 42 11.21 -6.99 13.25
C PHE A 42 9.70 -7.06 13.51
N ASP A 43 9.28 -7.81 14.53
CA ASP A 43 7.89 -8.06 14.97
C ASP A 43 6.97 -8.80 13.97
N TYR A 44 7.32 -8.84 12.68
CA TYR A 44 6.49 -9.41 11.62
C TYR A 44 7.32 -10.23 10.63
N PRO A 45 6.71 -11.29 10.04
CA PRO A 45 7.35 -12.03 8.97
C PRO A 45 7.49 -11.18 7.72
N TYR A 46 8.55 -11.43 6.95
CA TYR A 46 8.61 -10.97 5.57
C TYR A 46 7.66 -11.82 4.73
N ILE A 47 6.74 -11.18 4.01
CA ILE A 47 5.74 -11.86 3.19
C ILE A 47 5.77 -11.32 1.77
N VAL A 48 5.36 -12.15 0.82
CA VAL A 48 5.11 -11.74 -0.56
C VAL A 48 3.65 -12.02 -0.89
N VAL A 49 3.00 -11.08 -1.54
CA VAL A 49 1.57 -11.15 -1.90
C VAL A 49 1.40 -10.52 -3.27
N HIS A 50 0.40 -10.97 -4.03
CA HIS A 50 0.09 -10.34 -5.30
C HIS A 50 -0.36 -8.89 -5.07
N ARG A 51 0.10 -7.96 -5.91
CA ARG A 51 -0.22 -6.52 -5.75
C ARG A 51 -1.73 -6.26 -5.73
N ALA A 52 -2.49 -6.98 -6.55
CA ALA A 52 -3.95 -6.85 -6.58
C ALA A 52 -4.62 -7.26 -5.26
N ASP A 53 -4.13 -8.30 -4.58
CA ASP A 53 -4.70 -8.75 -3.30
C ASP A 53 -4.42 -7.77 -2.17
N LEU A 54 -3.19 -7.21 -2.12
CA LEU A 54 -2.85 -6.17 -1.16
C LEU A 54 -3.72 -4.91 -1.38
N LEU A 55 -3.86 -4.47 -2.63
CA LEU A 55 -4.69 -3.33 -2.97
C LEU A 55 -6.16 -3.59 -2.62
N TYR A 56 -6.67 -4.80 -2.91
CA TYR A 56 -8.03 -5.19 -2.57
C TYR A 56 -8.26 -5.16 -1.06
N ALA A 57 -7.32 -5.66 -0.25
CA ALA A 57 -7.42 -5.63 1.20
C ALA A 57 -7.51 -4.20 1.76
N LEU A 58 -6.70 -3.27 1.22
CA LEU A 58 -6.77 -1.86 1.55
C LEU A 58 -8.10 -1.23 1.12
N TYR A 59 -8.54 -1.51 -0.11
CA TYR A 59 -9.79 -1.02 -0.66
C TYR A 59 -11.00 -1.45 0.17
N GLN A 60 -11.09 -2.73 0.55
CA GLN A 60 -12.16 -3.23 1.41
C GLN A 60 -12.17 -2.54 2.77
N ALA A 61 -11.00 -2.27 3.35
CA ALA A 61 -10.90 -1.54 4.62
C ALA A 61 -11.37 -0.08 4.49
N CYS A 62 -11.06 0.59 3.38
CA CYS A 62 -11.58 1.93 3.10
C CYS A 62 -13.10 1.92 2.94
N LEU A 63 -13.67 0.97 2.19
CA LEU A 63 -15.12 0.85 2.01
C LEU A 63 -15.88 0.55 3.31
N ALA A 64 -15.28 -0.24 4.21
CA ALA A 64 -15.88 -0.55 5.50
C ALA A 64 -15.81 0.61 6.51
N SER A 65 -15.01 1.64 6.23
CA SER A 65 -14.83 2.79 7.09
C SER A 65 -15.86 3.88 6.77
N CYS A 66 -16.52 4.41 7.79
CA CYS A 66 -17.39 5.59 7.62
C CYS A 66 -16.61 6.91 7.48
N MET A 67 -15.28 6.87 7.61
CA MET A 67 -14.42 8.07 7.54
C MET A 67 -13.81 8.30 6.14
N VAL A 68 -14.01 7.37 5.20
CA VAL A 68 -13.36 7.41 3.88
C VAL A 68 -14.41 7.34 2.78
N ALA A 69 -14.43 8.33 1.90
CA ALA A 69 -15.19 8.29 0.65
C ALA A 69 -14.25 7.88 -0.49
N MET A 70 -14.60 6.81 -1.21
CA MET A 70 -13.84 6.33 -2.37
C MET A 70 -14.60 6.67 -3.65
N GLU A 71 -14.01 7.51 -4.49
CA GLU A 71 -14.59 7.92 -5.78
C GLU A 71 -13.67 7.54 -6.94
N THR A 72 -14.07 6.53 -7.71
CA THR A 72 -13.42 6.19 -8.99
C THR A 72 -13.84 7.15 -10.10
N ASN A 73 -13.05 7.26 -11.15
CA ASN A 73 -13.31 8.18 -12.28
C ASN A 73 -13.39 9.65 -11.85
N ARG A 74 -12.67 10.01 -10.78
CA ARG A 74 -12.55 11.37 -10.27
C ARG A 74 -11.11 11.87 -10.45
N THR A 75 -10.76 12.24 -11.67
CA THR A 75 -9.42 12.77 -11.99
C THR A 75 -9.29 14.19 -11.50
N VAL A 76 -8.38 14.46 -10.56
CA VAL A 76 -8.01 15.82 -10.16
C VAL A 76 -7.22 16.50 -11.29
N ILE A 77 -7.58 17.74 -11.63
CA ILE A 77 -6.94 18.50 -12.70
C ILE A 77 -6.31 19.81 -12.22
N SER A 78 -6.76 20.34 -11.08
CA SER A 78 -6.14 21.52 -10.46
C SER A 78 -6.37 21.52 -8.95
N VAL A 79 -5.46 22.18 -8.23
CA VAL A 79 -5.58 22.48 -6.80
C VAL A 79 -5.24 23.96 -6.63
N ASP A 80 -6.18 24.71 -6.07
CA ASP A 80 -6.05 26.13 -5.75
C ASP A 80 -5.91 26.28 -4.23
N GLU A 81 -4.74 26.74 -3.79
CA GLU A 81 -4.47 26.99 -2.38
C GLU A 81 -5.02 28.36 -1.97
N ARG A 82 -5.78 28.38 -0.88
CA ARG A 82 -6.35 29.59 -0.28
C ARG A 82 -5.83 29.71 1.16
N PRO A 83 -5.97 30.87 1.83
CA PRO A 83 -5.33 31.09 3.12
C PRO A 83 -5.61 30.04 4.21
N GLU A 84 -6.80 29.41 4.21
CA GLU A 84 -7.21 28.43 5.22
C GLU A 84 -7.71 27.10 4.64
N THR A 85 -7.87 27.01 3.32
CA THR A 85 -8.44 25.86 2.63
C THR A 85 -7.76 25.64 1.28
N MET A 86 -8.02 24.49 0.68
CA MET A 86 -7.61 24.14 -0.68
C MET A 86 -8.87 23.77 -1.45
N MET A 87 -8.99 24.28 -2.68
CA MET A 87 -10.04 23.89 -3.61
C MET A 87 -9.47 22.96 -4.67
N VAL A 88 -10.00 21.74 -4.72
CA VAL A 88 -9.63 20.70 -5.69
C VAL A 88 -10.66 20.71 -6.82
N GLU A 89 -10.21 20.86 -8.05
CA GLU A 89 -11.04 20.71 -9.23
C GLU A 89 -10.78 19.37 -9.91
N CYS A 90 -11.86 18.69 -10.29
CA CYS A 90 -11.80 17.44 -11.01
C CYS A 90 -12.30 17.59 -12.45
N ALA A 91 -11.81 16.71 -13.32
CA ALA A 91 -12.37 16.53 -14.66
C ALA A 91 -13.89 16.31 -14.57
N GLY A 92 -14.64 16.98 -15.44
CA GLY A 92 -16.11 17.02 -15.38
C GLY A 92 -16.69 18.12 -14.49
N GLY A 93 -15.85 18.98 -13.90
CA GLY A 93 -16.27 20.21 -13.21
C GLY A 93 -16.65 20.06 -11.74
N MET A 94 -16.54 18.85 -11.18
CA MET A 94 -16.74 18.62 -9.73
C MET A 94 -15.64 19.32 -8.93
N ARG A 95 -16.00 19.88 -7.76
CA ARG A 95 -15.07 20.59 -6.88
C ARG A 95 -15.22 20.14 -5.44
N TYR A 96 -14.10 20.13 -4.72
CA TYR A 96 -14.04 19.87 -3.28
C TYR A 96 -13.29 21.01 -2.58
N ASP A 97 -13.86 21.53 -1.49
CA ASP A 97 -13.12 22.38 -0.55
C ASP A 97 -12.65 21.51 0.62
N CYS A 98 -11.36 21.57 0.95
CA CYS A 98 -10.74 20.76 2.00
C CYS A 98 -9.65 21.54 2.74
N GLY A 99 -9.25 21.09 3.93
CA GLY A 99 -8.17 21.73 4.69
C GLY A 99 -6.76 21.31 4.24
N MET A 100 -6.63 20.20 3.52
CA MET A 100 -5.35 19.64 3.09
C MET A 100 -5.57 18.68 1.92
N VAL A 101 -4.60 18.67 1.00
CA VAL A 101 -4.52 17.72 -0.11
C VAL A 101 -3.26 16.87 0.04
N VAL A 102 -3.38 15.57 -0.19
CA VAL A 102 -2.24 14.66 -0.32
C VAL A 102 -2.23 14.13 -1.75
N ALA A 103 -1.24 14.54 -2.55
CA ALA A 103 -1.03 14.00 -3.88
C ALA A 103 -0.36 12.62 -3.77
N ALA A 104 -1.05 11.59 -4.28
CA ALA A 104 -0.63 10.19 -4.26
C ALA A 104 -1.01 9.49 -5.59
N ASP A 105 -1.01 10.27 -6.67
CA ASP A 105 -1.29 9.87 -8.05
C ASP A 105 -0.12 9.15 -8.74
#